data_AF-A0A934DAC0-F1
#
_entry.id   AF-A0A934DAC0-F1
#
_cell.length_a   1.000
_cell.length_b   1.000
_cell.length_c   1.000
_cell.angle_alpha   90.00
_cell.angle_beta   90.00
_cell.angle_gamma   90.00
#
_symmetry.space_group_name_H-M   'P 1'
#
loop_
_entity.id
_entity.type
_entity.pdbx_description
1 polymer ?
#
loop_
_entity_poly.entity_id
_entity_poly.type
_entity_poly.pdbx_seq_one_letter_code
_entity_poly.pdbx_strand_id
1 'polypeptide(L)'
;MSKKDAQKNIKLSLEFDTYVSHNPKVLDSLPRGSHIIVVSSGDKRLSDENLKMARNSRSGKFVVASKEDSHWNIKPLSKWVAA
;
A
#
# COMPACT_ATOMS: atom_id res chain seq x y z
N MET A 1 6.51 -3.50 -15.14
CA MET A 1 5.31 -4.15 -14.60
C MET A 1 4.64 -5.01 -15.67
N SER A 2 4.27 -6.25 -15.37
CA SER A 2 3.56 -7.15 -16.31
C SER A 2 2.03 -7.09 -16.15
N LYS A 3 1.27 -7.69 -17.09
CA LYS A 3 -0.20 -7.84 -16.96
C LYS A 3 -0.59 -8.60 -15.69
N LYS A 4 0.16 -9.64 -15.34
CA LYS A 4 -0.05 -10.43 -14.11
C LYS A 4 0.16 -9.58 -12.85
N ASP A 5 1.13 -8.68 -12.87
CA ASP A 5 1.39 -7.77 -11.76
C ASP A 5 0.26 -6.76 -11.59
N ALA A 6 -0.24 -6.20 -12.69
CA ALA A 6 -1.40 -5.32 -12.67
C ALA A 6 -2.64 -6.03 -12.09
N GLN A 7 -2.90 -7.27 -12.48
CA GLN A 7 -4.00 -8.08 -11.93
C GLN A 7 -3.85 -8.32 -10.42
N LYS A 8 -2.63 -8.63 -9.95
CA LYS A 8 -2.35 -8.77 -8.52
C LYS A 8 -2.57 -7.47 -7.77
N ASN A 9 -2.13 -6.34 -8.32
CA ASN A 9 -2.33 -5.02 -7.71
C ASN A 9 -3.83 -4.67 -7.61
N ILE A 10 -4.63 -4.97 -8.64
CA ILE A 10 -6.09 -4.76 -8.60
C ILE A 10 -6.70 -5.60 -7.48
N LYS A 11 -6.37 -6.90 -7.41
CA LYS A 11 -6.88 -7.79 -6.35
C LYS A 11 -6.48 -7.29 -4.95
N LEU A 12 -5.21 -6.95 -4.75
CA LEU A 12 -4.71 -6.48 -3.46
C LEU A 12 -5.35 -5.15 -3.06
N SER A 13 -5.65 -4.28 -4.02
CA SER A 13 -6.37 -3.02 -3.78
C SER A 13 -7.83 -3.27 -3.37
N LEU A 14 -8.52 -4.24 -3.98
CA LEU A 14 -9.88 -4.63 -3.57
C LEU A 14 -9.92 -5.22 -2.15
N GLU A 15 -8.90 -6.01 -1.78
CA GLU A 15 -8.79 -6.54 -0.43
C GLU A 15 -8.57 -5.42 0.60
N PHE A 16 -7.77 -4.41 0.25
CA PHE A 16 -7.56 -3.24 1.09
C PHE A 16 -8.83 -2.39 1.22
N ASP A 17 -9.54 -2.16 0.11
CA ASP A 17 -10.83 -1.45 0.11
C ASP A 17 -11.85 -2.14 1.02
N THR A 18 -11.93 -3.47 0.91
CA THR A 18 -12.75 -4.30 1.82
C THR A 18 -12.32 -4.15 3.28
N TYR A 19 -11.02 -4.10 3.57
CA TYR A 19 -10.56 -3.88 4.95
C TYR A 19 -10.98 -2.50 5.48
N VAL A 20 -10.82 -1.46 4.67
CA VAL A 20 -11.17 -0.08 5.04
C VAL A 20 -12.67 0.09 5.26
N SER A 21 -13.52 -0.56 4.45
CA SER A 21 -14.97 -0.50 4.62
C SER A 21 -15.44 -1.08 5.97
N HIS A 22 -14.74 -2.09 6.48
CA HIS A 22 -14.97 -2.64 7.83
C HIS A 22 -14.26 -1.85 8.95
N ASN A 23 -13.27 -1.01 8.62
CA ASN A 23 -12.44 -0.27 9.56
C ASN A 23 -12.35 1.22 9.20
N PRO A 24 -13.46 1.97 9.19
CA PRO A 24 -13.49 3.34 8.66
C PRO A 24 -12.54 4.32 9.38
N LYS A 25 -12.23 4.07 10.67
CA LYS A 25 -11.27 4.86 11.46
C LYS A 25 -9.87 4.93 10.84
N VAL A 26 -9.52 3.98 9.98
CA VAL A 26 -8.28 4.01 9.21
C VAL A 26 -8.20 5.27 8.36
N LEU A 27 -9.30 5.66 7.72
CA LEU A 27 -9.35 6.84 6.85
C LEU A 27 -9.08 8.13 7.63
N ASP A 28 -9.52 8.22 8.88
CA ASP A 28 -9.28 9.38 9.74
C ASP A 28 -7.78 9.56 10.06
N SER A 29 -7.03 8.46 10.07
CA SER A 29 -5.58 8.48 10.31
C SER A 29 -4.75 8.86 9.07
N LEU A 30 -5.36 8.86 7.88
CA LEU A 30 -4.66 9.13 6.63
C LEU A 30 -4.53 10.64 6.39
N PRO A 31 -3.30 11.15 6.14
CA PRO A 31 -3.13 12.55 5.78
C PRO A 31 -3.91 12.90 4.50
N ARG A 32 -4.67 14.00 4.52
CA ARG A 32 -5.38 14.46 3.31
C ARG A 32 -4.44 14.59 2.12
N GLY A 33 -4.90 14.10 0.97
CA GLY A 33 -4.14 14.06 -0.28
C GLY A 33 -3.03 13.00 -0.32
N SER A 34 -3.05 12.00 0.57
CA SER A 34 -2.08 10.92 0.52
C SER A 34 -2.40 9.89 -0.56
N HIS A 35 -1.36 9.40 -1.23
CA HIS A 35 -1.41 8.21 -2.05
C HIS A 35 -1.14 6.98 -1.21
N ILE A 36 -1.93 5.93 -1.40
CA ILE A 36 -1.78 4.66 -0.70
C ILE A 36 -1.01 3.69 -1.59
N ILE A 37 0.08 3.14 -1.06
CA ILE A 37 0.87 2.10 -1.70
C ILE A 37 0.50 0.79 -1.01
N VAL A 38 -0.10 -0.11 -1.76
CA VAL A 38 -0.49 -1.42 -1.24
C VAL A 38 0.63 -2.43 -1.51
N VAL A 39 1.11 -3.08 -0.45
CA VAL A 39 2.19 -4.08 -0.51
C VAL A 39 1.77 -5.36 0.20
N SER A 40 2.40 -6.48 -0.13
CA SER A 40 2.12 -7.79 0.46
C SER A 40 3.41 -8.50 0.83
N SER A 41 3.49 -9.03 2.05
CA SER A 41 4.63 -9.84 2.51
C SER A 41 4.79 -11.11 1.67
N GLY A 42 3.69 -11.66 1.13
CA GLY A 42 3.69 -12.84 0.28
C GLY A 42 4.17 -12.62 -1.17
N ASP A 43 4.38 -11.36 -1.60
CA ASP A 43 4.91 -11.05 -2.93
C ASP A 43 5.90 -9.88 -2.86
N LYS A 44 7.13 -10.19 -2.41
CA LYS A 44 8.20 -9.20 -2.25
C LYS A 44 8.52 -8.46 -3.56
N ARG A 45 8.54 -9.17 -4.69
CA ARG A 45 8.88 -8.55 -5.99
C ARG A 45 7.83 -7.50 -6.39
N LEU A 46 6.55 -7.82 -6.27
CA LEU A 46 5.47 -6.86 -6.56
C LEU A 46 5.58 -5.65 -5.63
N SER A 47 5.82 -5.90 -4.35
CA SER A 47 5.98 -4.86 -3.32
C SER A 47 7.16 -3.93 -3.60
N ASP A 48 8.31 -4.47 -3.99
CA ASP A 48 9.50 -3.68 -4.34
C ASP A 48 9.24 -2.78 -5.55
N GLU A 49 8.55 -3.28 -6.57
CA GLU A 49 8.15 -2.49 -7.75
C GLU A 49 7.18 -1.36 -7.38
N ASN A 50 6.16 -1.65 -6.57
CA ASN A 50 5.20 -0.64 -6.10
C ASN A 50 5.90 0.45 -5.26
N LEU A 51 6.81 0.06 -4.36
CA LEU A 51 7.58 1.00 -3.55
C LEU A 51 8.54 1.84 -4.39
N LYS A 52 9.17 1.26 -5.41
CA LYS A 52 10.05 1.98 -6.34
C LYS A 52 9.30 3.07 -7.09
N MET A 53 8.07 2.83 -7.54
CA MET A 53 7.24 3.84 -8.18
C MET A 53 6.95 5.03 -7.26
N ALA A 54 6.64 4.76 -5.99
CA ALA A 54 6.41 5.81 -5.01
C ALA A 54 7.67 6.62 -4.69
N ARG A 55 8.82 5.97 -4.51
CA ARG A 55 10.10 6.64 -4.23
C ARG A 55 10.54 7.57 -5.35
N ASN A 56 10.20 7.24 -6.60
CA ASN A 56 10.52 8.06 -7.76
C ASN A 56 9.53 9.21 -7.99
N SER A 57 8.43 9.26 -7.21
CA SER A 57 7.47 10.35 -7.30
C SER A 57 8.04 11.62 -6.67
N ARG A 58 8.02 12.72 -7.42
CA ARG A 58 8.47 14.05 -6.94
C ARG A 58 7.42 14.78 -6.10
N SER A 59 6.21 14.23 -6.02
CA SER A 59 5.10 14.83 -5.28
C SER A 59 4.26 13.75 -4.60
N GLY A 60 3.71 14.09 -3.44
CA GLY A 60 2.74 13.25 -2.74
C GLY A 60 3.15 12.84 -1.33
N LYS A 61 2.17 12.80 -0.44
CA LYS A 61 2.30 12.11 0.85
C LYS A 61 1.99 10.65 0.59
N PHE A 62 2.93 9.76 0.89
CA PHE A 62 2.73 8.33 0.67
C PHE A 62 2.49 7.62 2.00
N VAL A 63 1.48 6.77 2.01
CA VAL A 63 1.21 5.82 3.09
C VAL A 63 1.35 4.41 2.52
N VAL A 64 2.04 3.54 3.23
CA VAL A 64 2.18 2.13 2.89
C VAL A 64 1.14 1.35 3.68
N ALA A 65 0.28 0.64 2.98
CA ALA A 65 -0.60 -0.38 3.53
C ALA A 65 0.00 -1.75 3.23
N SER A 66 0.57 -2.41 4.23
CA SER A 66 1.15 -3.73 4.11
C SER A 66 0.18 -4.81 4.58
N LYS A 67 -0.02 -5.80 3.73
CA LYS A 67 -0.73 -7.03 4.07
C LYS A 67 0.26 -8.07 4.57
N GLU A 68 0.05 -8.53 5.80
CA GLU A 68 0.75 -9.64 6.43
C GLU A 68 -0.29 -10.70 6.79
N ASP A 69 -0.37 -11.76 5.99
CA ASP A 69 -1.42 -12.78 6.05
C ASP A 69 -2.84 -12.18 6.03
N SER A 70 -3.52 -12.12 7.17
CA SER A 70 -4.88 -11.56 7.32
C SER A 70 -4.89 -10.17 7.97
N HIS A 71 -3.72 -9.62 8.29
CA HIS A 71 -3.59 -8.35 8.98
C HIS A 71 -3.11 -7.25 8.04
N TRP A 72 -3.63 -6.05 8.25
CA TRP A 72 -3.21 -4.84 7.56
C TRP A 72 -2.47 -3.92 8.52
N ASN A 73 -1.29 -3.45 8.09
CA ASN A 73 -0.50 -2.46 8.81
C ASN A 73 -0.33 -1.22 7.93
N ILE A 74 -0.59 -0.05 8.50
CA ILE A 74 -0.65 1.21 7.75
C ILE A 74 0.30 2.19 8.39
N LYS A 75 1.32 2.60 7.63
CA LYS A 75 2.37 3.51 8.13
C LYS A 75 2.77 4.52 7.06
N PRO A 76 3.19 5.73 7.44
CA PRO A 76 3.82 6.65 6.50
C PRO A 76 5.03 6.00 5.82
N LEU A 77 5.24 6.26 4.53
CA LEU A 77 6.38 5.70 3.77
C LEU A 77 7.73 6.01 4.45
N SER A 78 7.87 7.17 5.11
CA SER A 78 9.07 7.54 5.85
C SER A 78 9.43 6.56 6.97
N LYS A 79 8.43 5.97 7.63
CA LYS A 79 8.64 4.94 8.68
C LYS A 79 8.86 3.55 8.10
N TRP A 80 8.61 3.34 6.81
CA TRP A 80 8.79 2.06 6.12
C TRP A 80 10.22 1.86 5.61
N VAL A 81 10.89 2.93 5.19
CA VAL A 81 12.27 2.86 4.66
C VAL A 81 13.33 2.80 5.77
N ALA A 82 12.94 3.13 7.02
CA ALA A 82 13.82 3.12 8.19
C ALA A 82 13.83 1.78 8.96
N ALA A 83 13.12 0.76 8.47
CA ALA A 83 13.03 -0.59 9.03
C ALA A 83 13.68 -1.58 8.05
#